data_AF-A0A530CF22-F1
#
_entry.id   AF-A0A530CF22-F1
#
_cell.length_a   1.000
_cell.length_b   1.000
_cell.length_c   1.000
_cell.angle_alpha   90.00
_cell.angle_beta   90.00
_cell.angle_gamma   90.00
#
_symmetry.space_group_name_H-M   'P 1'
#
loop_
_entity.id
_entity.type
_entity.pdbx_description
1 polymer ?
#
loop_
_entity_poly.entity_id
_entity_poly.type
_entity_poly.pdbx_seq_one_letter_code
_entity_poly.pdbx_strand_id
1 'polypeptide(L)'
;MVAYSFKPMFGHQVTSLTKRQTVRADRKRHARPGETVQLFQGMRTRNCIKLVNPDPVCIRVRPIVIVTSPLLAEFIASIVIDGRPLHRDEIEAFAAADGFGVEHVGDWRFKRTGQTGSARWNMGAFWEAEHGEGLFEGKLIEWEPA
;
A
#
# COMPACT_ATOMS: atom_id res chain seq x y z
N MET A 1 -20.10 -4.05 4.98
CA MET A 1 -19.07 -4.77 4.22
C MET A 1 -18.35 -3.79 3.31
N VAL A 2 -17.02 -3.86 3.24
CA VAL A 2 -16.18 -2.86 2.54
C VAL A 2 -15.30 -3.56 1.52
N ALA A 3 -15.28 -3.03 0.30
CA ALA A 3 -14.42 -3.51 -0.76
C ALA A 3 -13.21 -2.58 -1.00
N TYR A 4 -12.08 -3.20 -1.32
CA TYR A 4 -10.86 -2.53 -1.76
C TYR A 4 -10.40 -3.13 -3.09
N SER A 5 -10.19 -2.26 -4.09
CA SER A 5 -9.65 -2.66 -5.39
C SER A 5 -8.15 -2.39 -5.44
N PHE A 6 -7.37 -3.33 -5.97
CA PHE A 6 -5.92 -3.23 -6.14
C PHE A 6 -5.56 -3.07 -7.62
N LYS A 7 -4.41 -2.43 -7.87
CA LYS A 7 -3.78 -2.44 -9.19
C LYS A 7 -3.21 -3.84 -9.48
N PRO A 8 -3.12 -4.25 -10.76
CA PRO A 8 -2.68 -5.59 -11.14
C PRO A 8 -1.34 -6.05 -10.54
N MET A 9 -0.39 -5.13 -10.37
CA MET A 9 0.93 -5.42 -9.77
C MET A 9 0.87 -6.00 -8.34
N PHE A 10 -0.22 -5.76 -7.60
CA PHE A 10 -0.40 -6.32 -6.26
C PHE A 10 -1.27 -7.58 -6.24
N GLY A 11 -1.91 -7.94 -7.36
CA GLY A 11 -2.94 -8.98 -7.41
C GLY A 11 -2.44 -10.30 -6.83
N HIS A 12 -1.29 -10.79 -7.29
CA HIS A 12 -0.71 -12.05 -6.80
C HIS A 12 -0.41 -11.99 -5.29
N GLN A 13 0.20 -10.90 -4.81
CA GLN A 13 0.57 -10.73 -3.40
C GLN A 13 -0.66 -10.69 -2.47
N VAL A 14 -1.75 -10.09 -2.94
CA VAL A 14 -3.02 -10.04 -2.20
C VAL A 14 -3.69 -11.42 -2.20
N THR A 15 -3.73 -12.11 -3.35
CA THR A 15 -4.27 -13.47 -3.46
C THR A 15 -3.53 -14.47 -2.58
N SER A 16 -2.19 -14.37 -2.51
CA SER A 16 -1.36 -15.24 -1.66
C SER A 16 -1.30 -14.79 -0.19
N LEU A 17 -2.01 -13.71 0.18
CA LEU A 17 -2.00 -13.13 1.52
C LEU A 17 -0.60 -12.79 2.06
N THR A 18 0.36 -12.52 1.16
CA THR A 18 1.67 -11.96 1.54
C THR A 18 1.56 -10.46 1.79
N LYS A 19 0.76 -9.76 0.97
CA LYS A 19 0.33 -8.38 1.22
C LYS A 19 -0.95 -8.38 2.06
N ARG A 20 -0.85 -7.93 3.31
CA ARG A 20 -1.94 -7.93 4.31
C ARG A 20 -2.37 -6.55 4.78
N GLN A 21 -1.91 -5.51 4.08
CA GLN A 21 -2.25 -4.12 4.37
C GLN A 21 -2.46 -3.30 3.11
N THR A 22 -3.17 -2.18 3.24
CA THR A 22 -3.32 -1.16 2.19
C THR A 22 -3.48 0.22 2.80
N VAL A 23 -2.85 1.21 2.19
CA VAL A 23 -3.13 2.62 2.43
C VAL A 23 -4.28 3.08 1.52
N ARG A 24 -5.21 3.88 2.06
CA ARG A 24 -6.33 4.48 1.30
C ARG A 24 -6.56 5.91 1.74
N ALA A 25 -6.89 6.77 0.78
CA ALA A 25 -7.39 8.11 1.08
C ALA A 25 -8.67 8.01 1.91
N ASP A 26 -8.91 9.03 2.73
CA ASP A 26 -10.10 9.06 3.58
C ASP A 26 -11.37 9.09 2.73
N ARG A 27 -12.39 8.38 3.19
CA ARG A 27 -13.71 8.32 2.55
C ARG A 27 -14.78 8.10 3.60
N LYS A 28 -16.04 8.29 3.21
CA LYS A 28 -17.23 8.14 4.08
C LYS A 28 -17.20 6.89 4.98
N ARG A 29 -16.64 5.78 4.50
CA ARG A 29 -16.52 4.54 5.28
C ARG A 29 -15.31 3.69 4.90
N HIS A 30 -14.52 3.31 5.90
CA HIS A 30 -13.58 2.19 5.85
C HIS A 30 -14.12 0.98 6.61
N ALA A 31 -13.44 -0.16 6.47
CA ALA A 31 -13.72 -1.34 7.30
C ALA A 31 -13.47 -1.01 8.77
N ARG A 32 -14.10 -1.75 9.68
CA ARG A 32 -13.80 -1.67 11.12
C ARG A 32 -13.16 -3.00 11.56
N PRO A 33 -12.34 -3.01 12.63
CA PRO A 33 -11.86 -4.25 13.21
C PRO A 33 -13.01 -5.24 13.45
N GLY A 34 -12.81 -6.50 13.06
CA GLY A 34 -13.82 -7.57 13.11
C GLY A 34 -14.74 -7.68 11.89
N GLU A 35 -14.77 -6.68 10.99
CA GLU A 35 -15.51 -6.77 9.74
C GLU A 35 -14.70 -7.51 8.66
N THR A 36 -15.37 -8.27 7.80
CA THR A 36 -14.75 -8.83 6.60
C THR A 36 -14.48 -7.76 5.54
N VAL A 37 -13.35 -7.90 4.84
CA VAL A 37 -12.94 -7.04 3.72
C VAL A 37 -12.95 -7.82 2.42
N GLN A 38 -13.62 -7.27 1.41
CA GLN A 38 -13.62 -7.87 0.09
C GLN A 38 -12.47 -7.28 -0.74
N LEU A 39 -11.59 -8.15 -1.22
CA LEU A 39 -10.39 -7.74 -1.96
C LEU A 39 -10.60 -8.07 -3.44
N PHE A 40 -10.52 -7.04 -4.29
CA PHE A 40 -10.78 -7.15 -5.72
C PHE A 40 -9.63 -6.56 -6.54
N GLN A 41 -9.60 -6.91 -7.83
CA GLN A 41 -8.87 -6.19 -8.87
C GLN A 41 -9.84 -5.81 -9.99
N GLY A 42 -9.63 -4.65 -10.61
CA GLY A 42 -10.45 -4.20 -11.75
C GLY A 42 -11.91 -3.91 -11.39
N MET A 43 -12.20 -3.49 -10.15
CA MET A 43 -13.57 -3.24 -9.70
C MET A 43 -14.27 -2.20 -10.60
N ARG A 44 -15.56 -2.44 -10.91
CA ARG A 44 -16.39 -1.65 -11.87
C ARG A 44 -15.97 -1.76 -13.34
N THR A 45 -15.15 -2.74 -13.69
CA THR A 45 -14.83 -3.09 -15.07
C THR A 45 -15.28 -4.51 -15.38
N ARG A 46 -15.31 -4.89 -16.65
CA ARG A 46 -15.55 -6.29 -17.07
C ARG A 46 -14.51 -7.28 -16.57
N ASN A 47 -13.33 -6.80 -16.16
CA ASN A 47 -12.21 -7.60 -15.66
C ASN A 47 -12.20 -7.65 -14.11
N CYS A 48 -13.36 -7.48 -13.48
CA CYS A 48 -13.47 -7.51 -12.02
C CYS A 48 -13.28 -8.93 -11.49
N ILE A 49 -12.23 -9.14 -10.68
CA ILE A 49 -11.92 -10.44 -10.07
C ILE A 49 -11.81 -10.31 -8.56
N LYS A 50 -12.37 -11.28 -7.82
CA LYS A 50 -12.18 -11.42 -6.38
C LYS A 50 -10.83 -12.09 -6.13
N LEU A 51 -10.01 -11.51 -5.27
CA LEU A 51 -8.62 -11.94 -5.08
C LEU A 51 -8.46 -12.97 -3.97
N VAL A 52 -9.31 -12.95 -2.95
CA VAL A 52 -9.23 -13.85 -1.78
C VAL A 52 -10.61 -14.40 -1.45
N ASN A 53 -10.68 -15.69 -1.15
CA ASN A 53 -11.89 -16.36 -0.66
C ASN A 53 -11.48 -17.47 0.32
N PRO A 54 -11.96 -17.49 1.58
CA PRO A 54 -12.93 -16.56 2.20
C PRO A 54 -12.42 -15.12 2.34
N ASP A 55 -13.34 -14.16 2.56
CA ASP A 55 -12.99 -12.75 2.76
C ASP A 55 -12.18 -12.56 4.07
N PRO A 56 -10.98 -11.95 4.02
CA PRO A 56 -10.17 -11.69 5.22
C PRO A 56 -10.88 -10.80 6.24
N VAL A 57 -10.44 -10.87 7.50
CA VAL A 57 -10.99 -10.05 8.60
C VAL A 57 -10.10 -8.83 8.81
N CYS A 58 -10.69 -7.64 8.81
CA CYS A 58 -9.99 -6.42 9.18
C CYS A 58 -9.60 -6.49 10.66
N ILE A 59 -8.34 -6.27 10.97
CA ILE A 59 -7.84 -6.30 12.35
C ILE A 59 -7.56 -4.89 12.89
N ARG A 60 -7.18 -3.95 12.02
CA ARG A 60 -6.80 -2.59 12.42
C ARG A 60 -7.10 -1.58 11.31
N VAL A 61 -7.48 -0.38 11.73
CA VAL A 61 -7.54 0.81 10.89
C VAL A 61 -6.89 1.96 11.64
N ARG A 62 -5.81 2.51 11.11
CA ARG A 62 -5.00 3.56 11.75
C ARG A 62 -4.88 4.77 10.83
N PRO A 63 -4.87 6.01 11.36
CA PRO A 63 -4.55 7.17 10.53
C PRO A 63 -3.09 7.06 10.08
N ILE A 64 -2.83 7.40 8.82
CA ILE A 64 -1.50 7.45 8.23
C ILE A 64 -1.31 8.75 7.47
N VAL A 65 -0.14 9.34 7.65
CA VAL A 65 0.33 10.50 6.91
C VAL A 65 1.60 10.09 6.18
N ILE A 66 1.66 10.37 4.87
CA ILE A 66 2.83 10.14 4.03
C ILE A 66 3.21 11.47 3.42
N VAL A 67 4.48 11.86 3.56
CA VAL A 67 5.01 13.05 2.91
C VAL A 67 5.96 12.62 1.80
N THR A 68 5.70 13.06 0.58
CA THR A 68 6.58 12.88 -0.57
C THR A 68 7.26 14.19 -0.96
N SER A 69 8.50 14.09 -1.45
CA SER A 69 9.25 15.20 -2.02
C SER A 69 10.18 14.68 -3.13
N PRO A 70 10.07 15.19 -4.36
CA PRO A 70 10.94 14.79 -5.46
C PRO A 70 12.40 15.24 -5.27
N LEU A 71 12.66 16.13 -4.30
CA LEU A 71 14.00 16.58 -3.93
C LEU A 71 14.78 15.52 -3.14
N LEU A 72 14.11 14.47 -2.64
CA LEU A 72 14.72 13.38 -1.92
C LEU A 72 14.93 12.17 -2.84
N ALA A 73 16.09 11.52 -2.71
CA ALA A 73 16.45 10.37 -3.53
C ALA A 73 15.43 9.20 -3.46
N GLU A 74 14.73 9.06 -2.33
CA GLU A 74 13.74 8.00 -2.08
C GLU A 74 12.28 8.46 -2.28
N PHE A 75 12.06 9.73 -2.66
CA PHE A 75 10.76 10.43 -2.73
C PHE A 75 9.99 10.52 -1.40
N ILE A 76 9.84 9.43 -0.65
CA ILE A 76 9.18 9.46 0.66
C ILE A 76 10.09 10.19 1.65
N ALA A 77 9.62 11.32 2.18
CA ALA A 77 10.28 12.08 3.24
C ALA A 77 10.00 11.47 4.62
N SER A 78 8.72 11.18 4.90
CA SER A 78 8.30 10.60 6.18
C SER A 78 7.01 9.80 6.06
N ILE A 79 6.83 8.86 6.98
CA ILE A 79 5.56 8.16 7.20
C ILE A 79 5.27 8.25 8.70
N VAL A 80 4.06 8.67 9.04
CA VAL A 80 3.55 8.74 10.42
C VAL A 80 2.31 7.87 10.50
N ILE A 81 2.30 6.89 11.40
CA ILE A 81 1.16 6.00 11.63
C ILE A 81 0.70 6.21 13.07
N ASP A 82 -0.58 6.57 13.23
CA ASP A 82 -1.17 6.79 14.56
C ASP A 82 -0.37 7.79 15.41
N GLY A 83 0.10 8.87 14.77
CA GLY A 83 0.93 9.90 15.40
C GLY A 83 2.39 9.50 15.63
N ARG A 84 2.77 8.24 15.40
CA ARG A 84 4.16 7.77 15.54
C ARG A 84 4.92 7.87 14.21
N PRO A 85 6.00 8.67 14.12
CA PRO A 85 6.86 8.66 12.95
C PRO A 85 7.63 7.34 12.86
N LEU A 86 7.74 6.79 11.65
CA LEU A 86 8.55 5.60 11.38
C LEU A 86 10.02 5.99 11.14
N HIS A 87 10.95 5.18 11.67
CA HIS A 87 12.36 5.27 11.32
C HIS A 87 12.63 4.75 9.90
N ARG A 88 13.84 5.01 9.38
CA ARG A 88 14.24 4.65 8.01
C ARG A 88 13.99 3.18 7.66
N ASP A 89 14.39 2.27 8.54
CA ASP A 89 14.25 0.82 8.31
C ASP A 89 12.80 0.36 8.47
N GLU A 90 12.02 1.04 9.33
CA GLU A 90 10.59 0.80 9.46
C GLU A 90 9.81 1.26 8.21
N ILE A 91 10.24 2.36 7.56
CA ILE A 91 9.65 2.80 6.28
C ILE A 91 9.91 1.75 5.19
N GLU A 92 11.12 1.20 5.14
CA GLU A 92 11.46 0.14 4.17
C GLU A 92 10.61 -1.11 4.41
N ALA A 93 10.53 -1.58 5.65
CA ALA A 93 9.70 -2.72 6.03
C ALA A 93 8.20 -2.45 5.75
N PHE A 94 7.74 -1.23 6.02
CA PHE A 94 6.37 -0.82 5.73
C PHE A 94 6.06 -0.86 4.22
N ALA A 95 6.93 -0.29 3.39
CA ALA A 95 6.76 -0.27 1.94
C ALA A 95 6.77 -1.71 1.37
N ALA A 96 7.66 -2.57 1.85
CA ALA A 96 7.70 -3.97 1.47
C ALA A 96 6.39 -4.69 1.85
N ALA A 97 5.90 -4.50 3.09
CA ALA A 97 4.63 -5.07 3.55
C ALA A 97 3.41 -4.49 2.79
N ASP A 98 3.49 -3.25 2.30
CA ASP A 98 2.51 -2.66 1.40
C ASP A 98 2.73 -3.08 -0.08
N GLY A 99 3.58 -4.07 -0.32
CA GLY A 99 3.72 -4.79 -1.60
C GLY A 99 4.66 -4.15 -2.61
N PHE A 100 5.52 -3.24 -2.16
CA PHE A 100 6.53 -2.57 -3.00
C PHE A 100 7.90 -3.24 -2.97
N GLY A 101 8.03 -4.38 -2.28
CA GLY A 101 9.25 -5.19 -2.27
C GLY A 101 9.78 -5.44 -3.68
N VAL A 102 11.10 -5.25 -3.84
CA VAL A 102 11.79 -5.40 -5.13
C VAL A 102 11.59 -6.80 -5.71
N GLU A 103 11.55 -7.80 -4.85
CA GLU A 103 11.26 -9.20 -5.15
C GLU A 103 9.86 -9.44 -5.74
N HIS A 104 8.92 -8.51 -5.51
CA HIS A 104 7.53 -8.65 -5.95
C HIS A 104 7.18 -7.77 -7.16
N VAL A 105 7.71 -6.55 -7.23
CA VAL A 105 7.38 -5.58 -8.31
C VAL A 105 8.57 -5.19 -9.18
N GLY A 106 9.76 -5.75 -8.90
CA GLY A 106 11.02 -5.43 -9.55
C GLY A 106 11.66 -4.15 -9.02
N ASP A 107 12.93 -3.94 -9.36
CA ASP A 107 13.67 -2.73 -8.98
C ASP A 107 13.38 -1.60 -9.96
N TRP A 108 12.51 -0.66 -9.59
CA TRP A 108 12.13 0.44 -10.47
C TRP A 108 13.21 1.51 -10.54
N ARG A 109 14.00 1.69 -9.47
CA ARG A 109 15.11 2.64 -9.47
C ARG A 109 16.19 2.18 -10.42
N PHE A 110 16.54 0.89 -10.38
CA PHE A 110 17.54 0.32 -11.27
C PHE A 110 17.10 0.43 -12.72
N LYS A 111 15.84 0.09 -13.02
CA LYS A 111 15.26 0.26 -14.37
C LYS A 111 15.32 1.72 -14.85
N ARG A 112 15.14 2.70 -13.95
CA ARG A 112 15.09 4.12 -14.30
C ARG A 112 16.47 4.79 -14.35
N THR A 113 17.42 4.36 -13.51
CA THR A 113 18.65 5.11 -13.24
C THR A 113 19.93 4.26 -13.25
N GLY A 114 19.82 2.93 -13.29
CA GLY A 114 20.95 2.01 -13.13
C GLY A 114 21.45 1.83 -11.70
N GLN A 115 20.88 2.55 -10.72
CA GLN A 115 21.22 2.39 -9.29
C GLN A 115 20.26 1.42 -8.60
N THR A 116 20.78 0.59 -7.71
CA THR A 116 19.97 -0.32 -6.87
C THR A 116 18.92 0.45 -6.08
N GLY A 117 17.67 0.01 -6.18
CA GLY A 117 16.51 0.55 -5.49
C GLY A 117 16.15 -0.19 -4.21
N SER A 118 14.98 0.15 -3.69
CA SER A 118 14.42 -0.31 -2.41
C SER A 118 12.90 -0.36 -2.51
N ALA A 119 12.23 -1.00 -1.54
CA ALA A 119 10.78 -0.95 -1.45
C ALA A 119 10.29 0.47 -1.19
N ARG A 120 10.99 1.24 -0.34
CA ARG A 120 10.71 2.67 -0.11
C ARG A 120 10.76 3.45 -1.41
N TRP A 121 11.76 3.21 -2.26
CA TRP A 121 11.89 3.91 -3.53
C TRP A 121 10.74 3.58 -4.48
N ASN A 122 10.41 2.29 -4.63
CA ASN A 122 9.29 1.82 -5.44
C ASN A 122 7.97 2.46 -4.99
N MET A 123 7.73 2.47 -3.67
CA MET A 123 6.57 3.13 -3.06
C MET A 123 6.59 4.64 -3.34
N GLY A 124 7.72 5.31 -3.15
CA GLY A 124 7.86 6.74 -3.40
C GLY A 124 7.56 7.13 -4.85
N ALA A 125 8.10 6.40 -5.81
CA ALA A 125 7.83 6.60 -7.23
C ALA A 125 6.36 6.35 -7.59
N PHE A 126 5.72 5.35 -6.96
CA PHE A 126 4.30 5.11 -7.12
C PHE A 126 3.44 6.26 -6.58
N TRP A 127 3.74 6.72 -5.35
CA TRP A 127 2.98 7.81 -4.73
C TRP A 127 3.10 9.10 -5.52
N GLU A 128 4.30 9.44 -5.99
CA GLU A 128 4.50 10.60 -6.86
C GLU A 128 3.63 10.52 -8.12
N ALA A 129 3.58 9.34 -8.77
CA ALA A 129 2.79 9.16 -9.99
C ALA A 129 1.26 9.20 -9.76
N GLU A 130 0.78 8.73 -8.60
CA GLU A 130 -0.66 8.59 -8.33
C GLU A 130 -1.26 9.74 -7.51
N HIS A 131 -0.44 10.44 -6.74
CA HIS A 131 -0.86 11.46 -5.78
C HIS A 131 -0.11 12.80 -5.93
N GLY A 132 1.03 12.82 -6.63
CA GLY A 132 1.90 13.99 -6.73
C GLY A 132 2.79 14.21 -5.50
N GLU A 133 3.42 15.38 -5.46
CA GLU A 133 4.27 15.79 -4.34
C GLU A 133 3.46 16.34 -3.15
N GLY A 134 4.01 16.18 -1.94
CA GLY A 134 3.49 16.82 -0.73
C GLY A 134 2.84 15.85 0.26
N LEU A 135 1.77 16.34 0.91
CA LEU A 135 1.12 15.65 2.04
C LEU A 135 -0.02 14.75 1.53
N PHE A 136 0.06 13.47 1.89
CA PHE A 136 -1.06 12.53 1.77
C PHE A 136 -1.57 12.15 3.16
N GLU A 137 -2.88 12.30 3.38
CA GLU A 137 -3.57 11.87 4.60
C GLU A 137 -4.57 10.75 4.28
N GLY A 138 -4.58 9.70 5.10
CA GLY A 138 -5.48 8.59 4.87
C GLY A 138 -5.57 7.60 6.02
N LYS A 139 -5.98 6.38 5.68
CA LYS A 139 -6.10 5.24 6.58
C LYS A 139 -5.22 4.10 6.10
N LEU A 140 -4.44 3.53 7.02
CA LEU A 140 -3.82 2.22 6.89
C LEU A 140 -4.84 1.17 7.35
N ILE A 141 -5.18 0.23 6.48
CA ILE A 141 -6.09 -0.89 6.79
C ILE A 141 -5.29 -2.18 6.75
N GLU A 142 -5.40 -2.96 7.81
CA GLU A 142 -4.72 -4.26 7.98
C GLU A 142 -5.77 -5.36 8.14
N TRP A 143 -5.47 -6.54 7.61
CA TRP A 143 -6.34 -7.72 7.70
C TRP A 143 -5.54 -9.00 7.92
N GLU A 144 -6.24 -10.03 8.39
CA GLU A 144 -5.73 -11.39 8.54
C GLU A 144 -6.60 -12.39 7.78
N PRO A 145 -6.03 -13.54 7.35
CA PRO A 145 -6.83 -14.65 6.84
C PRO A 145 -7.98 -14.98 7.79
N ALA A 146 -9.14 -15.34 7.24
CA ALA A 146 -10.32 -15.70 8.02
C ALA A 146 -10.21 -17.08 8.68
#